data_AF-A0A967VNK4-F1
#
_entry.id   AF-A0A967VNK4-F1
#
_cell.length_a   1.000
_cell.length_b   1.000
_cell.length_c   1.000
_cell.angle_alpha   90.00
_cell.angle_beta   90.00
_cell.angle_gamma   90.00
#
_symmetry.space_group_name_H-M   'P 1'
#
loop_
_entity.id
_entity.type
_entity.pdbx_description
1 polymer ?
#
loop_
_entity_poly.entity_id
_entity_poly.type
_entity_poly.pdbx_seq_one_letter_code
_entity_poly.pdbx_strand_id
1 'polypeptide(L)' 'IQAIKGVELGDGFETAARRGSEAHDEIHREGDAFARRTNRAGGTEGGMSIGGPLRV' A
#
# COMPACT_ATOMS: atom_id res chain seq x y z
N ILE A 1 -16.96 9.07 -11.99
CA ILE A 1 -17.73 9.36 -10.76
C ILE A 1 -17.91 10.87 -10.68
N GLN A 2 -19.14 11.38 -10.72
CA GLN A 2 -19.35 12.84 -10.68
C GLN A 2 -19.13 13.36 -9.25
N ALA A 3 -18.66 14.60 -9.14
CA ALA A 3 -18.36 15.32 -7.90
C ALA A 3 -17.17 14.82 -7.05
N ILE A 4 -16.35 13.85 -7.51
CA ILE A 4 -15.10 13.46 -6.81
C ILE A 4 -14.00 14.52 -7.00
N LYS A 5 -13.31 14.85 -5.91
CA LYS A 5 -12.23 15.85 -5.87
C LYS A 5 -10.87 15.30 -5.42
N GLY A 6 -10.81 14.03 -5.01
CA GLY A 6 -9.60 13.35 -4.56
C GLY A 6 -9.78 11.84 -4.60
N VAL A 7 -8.68 11.13 -4.77
CA VAL A 7 -8.56 9.67 -4.73
C VAL A 7 -7.24 9.36 -4.06
N GLU A 8 -7.19 8.28 -3.29
CA GLU A 8 -5.98 7.85 -2.62
C GLU A 8 -5.79 6.34 -2.73
N LEU A 9 -4.54 5.87 -2.63
CA LEU A 9 -4.22 4.44 -2.63
C LEU A 9 -3.78 4.02 -1.23
N GLY A 10 -4.34 2.92 -0.74
CA GLY A 10 -4.00 2.40 0.58
C GLY A 10 -4.28 3.40 1.69
N ASP A 11 -3.24 3.75 2.44
CA ASP A 11 -3.33 4.75 3.52
C ASP A 11 -3.13 6.19 3.00
N GLY A 12 -2.83 6.37 1.71
CA GLY A 12 -3.03 7.63 1.02
C GLY A 12 -2.29 8.82 1.64
N PHE A 13 -3.03 9.89 1.91
CA PHE A 13 -2.48 11.11 2.52
C PHE A 13 -1.94 10.87 3.94
N GLU A 14 -2.42 9.87 4.67
CA GLU A 14 -1.89 9.54 5.99
C GLU A 14 -0.44 9.06 5.89
N THR A 15 -0.10 8.27 4.86
CA THR A 15 1.27 7.82 4.61
C THR A 15 2.23 9.00 4.41
N ALA A 16 1.78 10.11 3.81
CA ALA A 16 2.60 11.30 3.62
C ALA A 16 2.99 12.01 4.94
N ALA A 17 2.24 11.77 6.02
CA ALA A 17 2.53 12.30 7.36
C ALA A 17 3.39 11.35 8.21
N ARG A 18 3.65 10.11 7.75
CA ARG A 18 4.40 9.10 8.50
C ARG A 18 5.91 9.19 8.24
N ARG A 19 6.70 8.73 9.20
CA ARG A 19 8.14 8.46 8.96
C ARG A 19 8.28 7.28 8.02
N GLY A 20 9.35 7.26 7.22
CA GLY A 20 9.65 6.14 6.31
C GLY A 20 9.71 4.77 7.01
N SER A 21 10.17 4.75 8.27
CA SER A 21 10.20 3.54 9.11
C SER A 21 8.81 2.97 9.45
N GLU A 22 7.74 3.73 9.25
CA GLU A 22 6.35 3.35 9.57
C GLU A 22 5.41 3.42 8.35
N ALA A 23 5.92 3.89 7.21
CA ALA A 23 5.12 4.18 6.02
C ALA A 23 4.91 2.96 5.10
N HIS A 24 5.88 2.05 5.07
CA HIS A 24 5.94 0.98 4.06
C HIS A 24 5.50 -0.38 4.59
N ASP A 25 5.27 -1.30 3.66
CA ASP A 25 4.93 -2.68 3.95
C ASP A 25 6.19 -3.55 3.81
N GLU A 26 6.78 -3.95 4.94
CA GLU A 26 7.98 -4.79 4.92
C GLU A 26 7.69 -6.15 4.28
N ILE A 27 8.65 -6.61 3.46
CA ILE A 27 8.60 -7.92 2.83
C ILE A 27 9.22 -8.95 3.77
N HIS A 28 8.46 -10.00 4.04
CA HIS A 28 8.94 -11.19 4.72
C HIS A 28 8.79 -12.43 3.83
N ARG A 29 9.54 -13.48 4.16
CA ARG A 29 9.50 -14.74 3.41
C ARG A 29 8.57 -15.73 4.12
N GLU A 30 7.63 -16.31 3.37
CA GLU A 30 6.75 -17.40 3.81
C GLU A 30 6.98 -18.60 2.90
N GLY A 31 7.87 -19.50 3.33
CA GLY A 31 8.35 -20.59 2.48
C GLY A 31 9.05 -20.06 1.24
N ASP A 32 8.50 -20.38 0.06
CA ASP A 32 9.02 -19.91 -1.23
C ASP A 32 8.33 -18.64 -1.75
N ALA A 33 7.38 -18.08 -1.00
CA ALA A 33 6.66 -16.87 -1.37
C ALA A 33 7.16 -15.64 -0.60
N PHE A 34 6.97 -14.47 -1.21
CA PHE A 34 7.08 -13.18 -0.53
C PHE A 34 5.70 -12.78 0.00
N ALA A 35 5.66 -12.33 1.26
CA ALA A 35 4.47 -11.86 1.92
C ALA A 35 4.73 -10.51 2.61
N ARG A 36 3.64 -9.82 2.97
CA ARG A 36 3.66 -8.54 3.70
C ARG A 36 2.65 -8.62 4.83
N ARG A 37 3.00 -8.09 6.01
CA ARG A 37 2.10 -8.12 7.19
C ARG A 37 1.07 -7.01 7.19
N THR A 38 1.33 -5.95 6.43
CA THR A 38 0.49 -4.76 6.30
C THR A 38 0.22 -4.47 4.83
N ASN A 39 -0.75 -3.60 4.57
CA ASN A 39 -1.15 -3.18 3.23
C ASN A 39 -1.38 -1.66 3.17
N ARG A 40 -0.40 -0.90 3.68
CA ARG A 40 -0.38 0.57 3.68
C ARG A 40 -0.26 1.14 2.27
N ALA A 41 0.43 0.42 1.38
CA ALA A 41 0.59 0.78 -0.02
C ALA A 41 -0.65 0.48 -0.89
N GLY A 42 -1.70 -0.12 -0.30
CA GLY A 42 -2.98 -0.34 -0.97
C GLY A 42 -2.92 -1.35 -2.10
N GLY A 43 -2.05 -2.35 -1.98
CA GLY A 43 -1.87 -3.40 -2.99
C GLY A 43 -0.99 -2.97 -4.16
N THR A 44 -0.37 -1.79 -4.11
CA THR A 44 0.50 -1.28 -5.19
C THR A 44 1.83 -0.74 -4.69
N GLU A 45 2.93 -1.09 -5.36
CA GLU A 45 4.25 -0.47 -5.17
C GLU A 45 4.86 -0.22 -6.55
N GLY A 46 5.48 0.95 -6.76
CA GLY A 46 6.09 1.29 -8.06
C GLY A 46 5.11 1.30 -9.24
N GLY A 47 3.81 1.51 -8.99
CA GLY A 47 2.77 1.48 -10.02
C GLY A 47 2.33 0.06 -10.44
N MET A 48 2.77 -0.98 -9.75
CA MET A 48 2.43 -2.37 -10.03
C MET A 48 1.71 -3.04 -8.85
N SER A 49 0.84 -4.00 -9.15
CA SER A 49 0.18 -4.81 -8.12
C SER A 49 1.17 -5.70 -7.38
N ILE A 50 1.06 -5.77 -6.05
CA ILE A 50 1.98 -6.56 -5.20
C ILE A 50 1.35 -7.84 -4.62
N GLY A 51 0.15 -8.21 -5.10
CA GLY A 51 -0.56 -9.43 -4.72
C GLY A 51 -1.52 -9.30 -3.52
N GLY A 52 -1.44 -8.21 -2.76
CA GLY A 52 -2.44 -7.87 -1.73
C GLY A 52 -3.69 -7.19 -2.32
N PRO A 53 -4.75 -6.98 -1.51
CA PRO A 53 -5.95 -6.28 -1.94
C PRO A 53 -5.65 -4.87 -2.45
N LEU A 54 -6.19 -4.52 -3.62
CA LEU A 54 -6.16 -3.15 -4.14
C LEU A 54 -7.15 -2.28 -3.35
N ARG A 55 -6.67 -1.15 -2.83
CA ARG A 55 -7.46 -0.19 -2.05
C ARG A 55 -7.37 1.19 -2.70
N VAL A 56 -8.50 1.71 -3.18
CA VAL A 56 -8.69 2.99 -3.88
C VAL A 56 -9.83 3.76 -3.20
#